data_AF-A0A368ZV94-F1
#
_entry.id   AF-A0A368ZV94-F1
#
_cell.length_a   1.000
_cell.length_b   1.000
_cell.length_c   1.000
_cell.angle_alpha   90.00
_cell.angle_beta   90.00
_cell.angle_gamma   90.00
#
_symmetry.space_group_name_H-M   'P 1'
#
loop_
_entity.id
_entity.type
_entity.pdbx_description
1 polymer ?
#
loop_
_entity_poly.entity_id
_entity_poly.type
_entity_poly.pdbx_seq_one_letter_code
_entity_poly.pdbx_strand_id
1 'polypeptide(L)'
;TTSSSATRMIWVAGAVSAGVEIRNNLSYLSRPGTGDRILTYISNATAPISVSNNAYFKDPAANMPIASFFRGSAVNTLADFQALGLDSASVMANPIFVDPSQNDYTPSSGAINNIGANLLSIVPTDINGTPRTTTPDPGAIEFTPLPCTGAWAFQ
;
A
#
# COMPACT_ATOMS: atom_id res chain seq x y z
N THR A 1 14.16 -12.45 16.86
CA THR A 1 14.15 -13.78 16.22
C THR A 1 13.67 -13.62 14.78
N THR A 2 14.42 -14.08 13.78
CA THR A 2 13.99 -14.03 12.37
C THR A 2 13.13 -15.24 12.06
N SER A 3 11.85 -15.02 11.75
CA SER A 3 10.90 -16.08 11.42
C SER A 3 10.93 -16.39 9.92
N SER A 4 10.97 -17.68 9.58
CA SER A 4 10.76 -18.19 8.22
C SER A 4 9.28 -18.25 7.82
N SER A 5 8.36 -17.96 8.75
CA SER A 5 6.94 -17.90 8.44
C SER A 5 6.65 -16.76 7.47
N ALA A 6 5.83 -17.03 6.46
CA ALA A 6 5.42 -16.06 5.45
C ALA A 6 4.59 -14.93 6.08
N THR A 7 4.62 -13.75 5.46
CA THR A 7 3.75 -12.62 5.77
C THR A 7 3.17 -12.10 4.46
N ARG A 8 1.85 -11.96 4.43
CA ARG A 8 1.09 -11.53 3.27
C ARG A 8 0.11 -10.48 3.76
N MET A 9 0.22 -9.23 3.31
CA MET A 9 -0.63 -8.15 3.81
C MET A 9 -2.06 -8.33 3.28
N ILE A 10 -2.18 -8.52 1.97
CA ILE A 10 -3.43 -8.87 1.30
C ILE A 10 -3.29 -10.25 0.66
N TRP A 11 -4.22 -11.15 0.96
CA TRP A 11 -4.25 -12.52 0.46
C TRP A 11 -5.53 -12.79 -0.31
N VAL A 12 -5.40 -13.00 -1.61
CA VAL A 12 -6.48 -13.43 -2.51
C VAL A 12 -6.14 -14.82 -3.04
N ALA A 13 -6.97 -15.80 -2.72
CA ALA A 13 -6.76 -17.18 -3.12
C ALA A 13 -8.03 -17.88 -3.60
N GLY A 14 -7.83 -18.97 -4.34
CA GLY A 14 -8.91 -19.82 -4.85
C GLY A 14 -9.50 -19.33 -6.17
N ALA A 15 -10.71 -19.80 -6.47
CA ALA A 15 -11.49 -19.31 -7.61
C ALA A 15 -12.01 -17.90 -7.29
N VAL A 16 -11.50 -16.90 -8.01
CA VAL A 16 -11.89 -15.50 -7.84
C VAL A 16 -12.93 -15.16 -8.90
N SER A 17 -14.11 -14.72 -8.45
CA SER A 17 -15.14 -14.16 -9.33
C SER A 17 -14.83 -12.70 -9.68
N ALA A 18 -15.39 -12.22 -10.78
CA ALA A 18 -15.29 -10.80 -11.14
C ALA A 18 -15.89 -9.90 -10.04
N GLY A 19 -15.36 -8.68 -9.92
CA GLY A 19 -15.86 -7.68 -8.96
C GLY A 19 -15.08 -7.58 -7.65
N VAL A 20 -14.00 -8.35 -7.48
CA VAL A 20 -13.05 -8.10 -6.39
C VAL A 20 -12.21 -6.87 -6.73
N GLU A 21 -12.20 -5.89 -5.83
CA GLU A 21 -11.47 -4.64 -5.98
C GLU A 21 -10.62 -4.35 -4.74
N ILE A 22 -9.33 -4.11 -4.94
CA ILE A 22 -8.40 -3.66 -3.89
C ILE A 22 -7.98 -2.25 -4.27
N ARG A 23 -8.65 -1.25 -3.69
CA ARG A 23 -8.36 0.17 -3.96
C ARG A 23 -8.24 0.99 -2.69
N ASN A 24 -7.44 2.05 -2.75
CA ASN A 24 -7.26 3.04 -1.70
C ASN A 24 -6.79 2.45 -0.36
N ASN A 25 -5.98 1.38 -0.39
CA ASN A 25 -5.38 0.81 0.81
C ASN A 25 -3.97 1.35 1.02
N LEU A 26 -3.53 1.44 2.27
CA LEU A 26 -2.14 1.65 2.66
C LEU A 26 -1.62 0.37 3.33
N SER A 27 -0.64 -0.29 2.70
CA SER A 27 0.01 -1.48 3.26
C SER A 27 1.44 -1.17 3.69
N TYR A 28 1.72 -1.32 4.98
CA TYR A 28 3.03 -1.08 5.59
C TYR A 28 3.64 -2.39 6.11
N LEU A 29 4.74 -2.83 5.51
CA LEU A 29 5.41 -4.09 5.83
C LEU A 29 6.83 -3.83 6.34
N SER A 30 7.03 -3.95 7.65
CA SER A 30 8.33 -3.81 8.34
C SER A 30 8.80 -5.07 9.07
N ARG A 31 8.00 -6.14 9.07
CA ARG A 31 8.32 -7.39 9.79
C ARG A 31 9.48 -8.15 9.12
N PRO A 32 10.69 -8.22 9.72
CA PRO A 32 11.84 -8.87 9.11
C PRO A 32 11.68 -10.41 9.03
N GLY A 33 12.52 -11.06 8.24
CA GLY A 33 12.68 -12.51 8.19
C GLY A 33 12.73 -13.07 6.77
N THR A 34 13.04 -14.36 6.67
CA THR A 34 13.44 -15.01 5.42
C THR A 34 12.31 -15.69 4.65
N GLY A 35 11.14 -15.89 5.29
CA GLY A 35 9.95 -16.33 4.57
C GLY A 35 9.42 -15.24 3.64
N ASP A 36 8.51 -15.59 2.73
CA ASP A 36 7.90 -14.61 1.83
C ASP A 36 7.34 -13.39 2.59
N ARG A 37 7.52 -12.20 2.02
CA ARG A 37 7.10 -10.90 2.57
C ARG A 37 6.38 -10.12 1.47
N ILE A 38 5.14 -10.49 1.23
CA ILE A 38 4.36 -10.03 0.08
C ILE A 38 3.33 -8.99 0.53
N LEU A 39 3.27 -7.87 -0.17
CA LEU A 39 2.26 -6.82 0.04
C LEU A 39 0.91 -7.30 -0.49
N THR A 40 0.82 -7.57 -1.79
CA THR A 40 -0.41 -8.11 -2.41
C THR A 40 -0.12 -9.47 -3.01
N TYR A 41 -0.78 -10.49 -2.47
CA TYR A 41 -0.68 -11.86 -2.96
C TYR A 41 -1.97 -12.29 -3.63
N ILE A 42 -1.89 -12.61 -4.92
CA ILE A 42 -2.99 -13.13 -5.73
C ILE A 42 -2.56 -14.51 -6.26
N SER A 43 -3.15 -15.58 -5.75
CA SER A 43 -2.69 -16.94 -6.07
C SER A 43 -2.87 -17.30 -7.55
N ASN A 44 -3.88 -16.73 -8.20
CA ASN A 44 -4.28 -17.07 -9.57
C ASN A 44 -3.82 -15.98 -10.56
N ALA A 45 -3.01 -16.37 -11.55
CA ALA A 45 -2.46 -15.49 -12.57
C ALA A 45 -3.54 -14.76 -13.39
N THR A 46 -4.70 -15.39 -13.60
CA THR A 46 -5.80 -14.88 -14.44
C THR A 46 -7.02 -14.42 -13.65
N ALA A 47 -6.90 -14.25 -12.32
CA ALA A 47 -7.98 -13.74 -11.50
C ALA A 47 -8.54 -12.41 -12.05
N PRO A 48 -9.86 -12.28 -12.23
CA PRO A 48 -10.51 -11.05 -12.71
C PRO A 48 -10.68 -10.04 -11.55
N ILE A 49 -9.55 -9.53 -11.06
CA ILE A 49 -9.45 -8.60 -9.93
C ILE A 49 -8.93 -7.24 -10.39
N SER A 50 -9.35 -6.15 -9.76
CA SER A 50 -8.77 -4.82 -9.96
C SER A 50 -7.95 -4.41 -8.73
N VAL A 51 -6.72 -3.94 -8.92
CA VAL A 51 -5.84 -3.50 -7.84
C VAL A 51 -5.23 -2.17 -8.21
N SER A 52 -5.71 -1.05 -7.70
CA SER A 52 -5.19 0.27 -8.11
C SER A 52 -5.34 1.31 -7.02
N ASN A 53 -4.57 2.41 -7.11
CA ASN A 53 -4.61 3.54 -6.19
C ASN A 53 -4.30 3.14 -4.74
N ASN A 54 -3.46 2.12 -4.55
CA ASN A 54 -2.99 1.72 -3.22
C ASN A 54 -1.62 2.36 -2.94
N ALA A 55 -1.34 2.63 -1.68
CA ALA A 55 -0.01 2.98 -1.22
C ALA A 55 0.64 1.74 -0.59
N TYR A 56 1.87 1.48 -0.99
CA TYR A 56 2.65 0.36 -0.48
C TYR A 56 3.94 0.85 0.15
N PHE A 57 4.31 0.24 1.27
CA PHE A 57 5.64 0.39 1.83
C PHE A 57 6.15 -0.97 2.29
N LYS A 58 7.34 -1.33 1.81
CA LYS A 58 8.09 -2.49 2.26
C LYS A 58 9.44 -1.97 2.72
N ASP A 59 9.67 -2.05 4.03
CA ASP A 59 10.83 -1.42 4.66
C ASP A 59 12.13 -1.96 4.05
N PRO A 60 12.91 -1.12 3.36
CA PRO A 60 14.16 -1.56 2.73
C PRO A 60 15.26 -1.87 3.74
N ALA A 61 15.15 -1.37 4.98
CA ALA A 61 16.10 -1.66 6.06
C ALA A 61 15.81 -3.01 6.74
N ALA A 62 14.61 -3.57 6.55
CA ALA A 62 14.26 -4.88 7.08
C ALA A 62 14.82 -5.99 6.17
N ASN A 63 15.50 -6.98 6.76
CA ASN A 63 15.98 -8.15 6.02
C ASN A 63 14.78 -8.99 5.54
N MET A 64 14.39 -8.83 4.27
CA MET A 64 13.23 -9.46 3.63
C MET A 64 13.59 -9.93 2.21
N PRO A 65 12.92 -10.98 1.68
CA PRO A 65 13.05 -11.36 0.28
C PRO A 65 12.69 -10.24 -0.70
N ILE A 66 13.23 -10.29 -1.92
CA ILE A 66 13.07 -9.22 -2.93
C ILE A 66 11.62 -9.09 -3.43
N ALA A 67 10.89 -10.21 -3.54
CA ALA A 67 9.53 -10.23 -4.05
C ALA A 67 8.62 -9.33 -3.19
N SER A 68 7.91 -8.41 -3.83
CA SER A 68 7.00 -7.47 -3.16
C SER A 68 5.54 -7.82 -3.43
N PHE A 69 5.27 -8.45 -4.57
CA PHE A 69 3.94 -8.84 -5.03
C PHE A 69 3.95 -10.29 -5.52
N PHE A 70 2.77 -10.88 -5.66
CA PHE A 70 2.63 -12.20 -6.25
C PHE A 70 1.35 -12.27 -7.07
N ARG A 71 1.45 -12.77 -8.30
CA ARG A 71 0.30 -13.03 -9.18
C ARG A 71 0.53 -14.33 -9.95
N GLY A 72 0.23 -15.46 -9.33
CA GLY A 72 0.59 -16.80 -9.84
C GLY A 72 2.11 -17.10 -9.83
N SER A 73 2.95 -16.06 -9.91
CA SER A 73 4.40 -16.08 -9.72
C SER A 73 4.85 -14.84 -8.93
N ALA A 74 6.09 -14.88 -8.43
CA ALA A 74 6.68 -13.76 -7.71
C ALA A 74 6.94 -12.55 -8.62
N VAL A 75 6.66 -11.35 -8.10
CA VAL A 75 6.85 -10.08 -8.80
C VAL A 75 7.60 -9.13 -7.87
N ASN A 76 8.74 -8.61 -8.34
CA ASN A 76 9.70 -7.95 -7.46
C ASN A 76 9.37 -6.48 -7.20
N THR A 77 8.99 -5.75 -8.25
CA THR A 77 8.77 -4.31 -8.18
C THR A 77 7.30 -3.95 -8.45
N LEU A 78 6.90 -2.75 -8.04
CA LEU A 78 5.59 -2.22 -8.39
C LEU A 78 5.46 -1.97 -9.89
N ALA A 79 6.53 -1.53 -10.56
CA ALA A 79 6.52 -1.33 -12.01
C ALA A 79 6.22 -2.64 -12.75
N ASP A 80 6.86 -3.75 -12.34
CA ASP A 80 6.56 -5.08 -12.89
C ASP A 80 5.12 -5.50 -12.62
N PHE A 81 4.59 -5.18 -11.43
CA PHE A 81 3.21 -5.49 -11.06
C PHE A 81 2.19 -4.68 -11.88
N GLN A 82 2.46 -3.40 -12.12
CA GLN A 82 1.67 -2.52 -12.98
C GLN A 82 1.71 -2.98 -14.45
N ALA A 83 2.86 -3.49 -14.92
CA ALA A 83 3.00 -4.06 -16.25
C ALA A 83 2.12 -5.30 -16.49
N LEU A 84 1.60 -5.95 -15.42
CA LEU A 84 0.60 -7.02 -15.53
C LEU A 84 -0.82 -6.52 -15.83
N GLY A 85 -1.03 -5.20 -15.93
CA GLY A 85 -2.29 -4.56 -16.30
C GLY A 85 -3.36 -4.51 -15.19
N LEU A 86 -3.00 -4.82 -13.94
CA LEU A 86 -3.93 -4.76 -12.80
C LEU A 86 -4.04 -3.38 -12.16
N ASP A 87 -2.94 -2.64 -12.23
CA ASP A 87 -2.64 -1.49 -11.40
C ASP A 87 -2.13 -0.35 -12.28
N SER A 88 -2.81 0.79 -12.21
CA SER A 88 -2.50 1.96 -13.02
C SER A 88 -2.03 3.16 -12.21
N ALA A 89 -2.21 3.15 -10.87
CA ALA A 89 -2.06 4.36 -10.06
C ALA A 89 -1.62 4.11 -8.62
N SER A 90 -1.27 2.88 -8.22
CA SER A 90 -0.63 2.66 -6.92
C SER A 90 0.80 3.22 -6.89
N VAL A 91 1.32 3.44 -5.69
CA VAL A 91 2.69 3.94 -5.46
C VAL A 91 3.43 3.12 -4.40
N MET A 92 4.76 3.10 -4.47
CA MET A 92 5.60 2.66 -3.35
C MET A 92 6.30 3.86 -2.72
N ALA A 93 5.93 4.18 -1.48
CA ALA A 93 6.55 5.27 -0.72
C ALA A 93 6.36 5.06 0.78
N ASN A 94 7.29 5.60 1.58
CA ASN A 94 7.15 5.58 3.03
C ASN A 94 5.98 6.51 3.44
N PRO A 95 4.99 6.03 4.23
CA PRO A 95 3.91 6.89 4.71
C PRO A 95 4.37 7.96 5.71
N ILE A 96 5.54 7.80 6.33
CA ILE A 96 6.09 8.71 7.34
C ILE A 96 5.03 8.98 8.41
N PHE A 97 4.68 7.94 9.17
CA PHE A 97 3.69 8.07 10.22
C PHE A 97 4.13 9.08 11.28
N VAL A 98 3.19 9.88 11.78
CA VAL A 98 3.46 10.97 12.74
C VAL A 98 4.07 10.45 14.04
N ASP A 99 3.41 9.50 14.72
CA ASP A 99 3.94 8.91 15.95
C ASP A 99 3.40 7.49 16.20
N PRO A 100 3.97 6.46 15.55
CA PRO A 100 3.59 5.07 15.79
C PRO A 100 3.75 4.62 17.24
N SER A 101 4.63 5.26 18.03
CA SER A 101 4.86 4.87 19.44
C SER A 101 3.67 5.20 20.33
N GLN A 102 2.90 6.21 19.93
CA GLN A 102 1.67 6.65 20.58
C GLN A 102 0.41 6.15 19.85
N ASN A 103 0.55 5.16 18.97
CA ASN A 103 -0.50 4.65 18.08
C ASN A 103 -1.07 5.68 17.09
N ASP A 104 -0.34 6.75 16.79
CA ASP A 104 -0.69 7.67 15.71
C ASP A 104 -0.08 7.21 14.39
N TYR A 105 -0.90 6.48 13.63
CA TYR A 105 -0.57 6.01 12.28
C TYR A 105 -1.07 6.95 11.18
N THR A 106 -1.32 8.23 11.50
CA THR A 106 -1.62 9.25 10.49
C THR A 106 -0.41 9.39 9.56
N PRO A 107 -0.56 9.19 8.24
CA PRO A 107 0.53 9.42 7.31
C PRO A 107 0.87 10.91 7.22
N SER A 108 2.12 11.23 6.92
CA SER A 108 2.56 12.61 6.69
C SER A 108 3.26 12.80 5.34
N SER A 109 3.35 11.74 4.54
CA SER A 109 4.09 11.72 3.28
C SER A 109 3.29 12.33 2.12
N GLY A 110 3.82 13.39 1.51
CA GLY A 110 3.22 13.98 0.31
C GLY A 110 3.22 13.06 -0.90
N ALA A 111 4.06 12.01 -0.91
CA ALA A 111 4.17 11.07 -2.03
C ALA A 111 2.97 10.11 -2.16
N ILE A 112 2.17 9.97 -1.10
CA ILE A 112 0.97 9.12 -1.09
C ILE A 112 -0.32 9.92 -0.92
N ASN A 113 -0.23 11.25 -0.81
CA ASN A 113 -1.38 12.13 -0.60
C ASN A 113 -2.23 12.25 -1.86
N ASN A 114 -3.55 12.21 -1.70
CA ASN A 114 -4.54 12.44 -2.74
C ASN A 114 -4.40 11.57 -4.01
N ILE A 115 -3.88 10.34 -3.88
CA ILE A 115 -3.72 9.42 -5.01
C ILE A 115 -4.88 8.42 -5.16
N GLY A 116 -5.86 8.45 -4.25
CA GLY A 116 -6.98 7.51 -4.21
C GLY A 116 -7.95 7.70 -5.38
N ALA A 117 -8.61 6.61 -5.76
CA ALA A 117 -9.77 6.65 -6.64
C ALA A 117 -10.97 7.25 -5.90
N ASN A 118 -11.80 8.05 -6.59
CA ASN A 118 -13.02 8.59 -6.00
C ASN A 118 -14.04 7.47 -5.74
N LEU A 119 -14.23 7.13 -4.46
CA LEU A 119 -15.18 6.13 -4.00
C LEU A 119 -16.16 6.70 -2.96
N LEU A 120 -16.44 8.01 -3.02
CA LEU A 120 -17.24 8.71 -2.01
C LEU A 120 -18.67 8.16 -1.87
N SER A 121 -19.23 7.54 -2.91
CA SER A 121 -20.54 6.89 -2.83
C SER A 121 -20.54 5.60 -2.00
N ILE A 122 -19.36 5.04 -1.72
CA ILE A 122 -19.18 3.78 -0.99
C ILE A 122 -18.51 4.05 0.37
N VAL A 123 -17.48 4.90 0.39
CA VAL A 123 -16.68 5.23 1.58
C VAL A 123 -16.54 6.76 1.68
N PRO A 124 -17.55 7.46 2.24
CA PRO A 124 -17.55 8.92 2.30
C PRO A 124 -16.68 9.50 3.42
N THR A 125 -16.36 8.72 4.45
CA THR A 125 -15.59 9.15 5.62
C THR A 125 -14.44 8.19 5.94
N ASP A 126 -13.42 8.69 6.61
CA ASP A 126 -12.30 7.91 7.13
C ASP A 126 -12.62 7.24 8.48
N ILE A 127 -11.63 6.59 9.10
CA ILE A 127 -11.79 5.88 10.39
C ILE A 127 -12.11 6.81 11.57
N ASN A 128 -11.75 8.09 11.46
CA ASN A 128 -11.97 9.11 12.48
C ASN A 128 -13.29 9.89 12.26
N GLY A 129 -14.03 9.57 11.19
CA GLY A 129 -15.26 10.27 10.79
C GLY A 129 -15.01 11.53 9.97
N THR A 130 -13.77 11.79 9.53
CA THR A 130 -13.44 12.91 8.66
C THR A 130 -13.98 12.64 7.25
N PRO A 131 -14.71 13.59 6.63
CA PRO A 131 -15.12 13.46 5.23
C PRO A 131 -13.91 13.34 4.30
N ARG A 132 -13.95 12.39 3.38
CA ARG A 132 -12.95 12.24 2.33
C ARG A 132 -13.17 13.24 1.19
N THR A 133 -12.10 13.56 0.48
CA THR A 133 -12.16 14.41 -0.72
C THR A 133 -12.47 13.60 -1.98
N THR A 134 -12.63 14.28 -3.13
CA THR A 134 -12.80 13.60 -4.43
C THR A 134 -11.53 12.89 -4.91
N THR A 135 -10.38 13.19 -4.31
CA THR A 135 -9.10 12.50 -4.49
C THR A 135 -8.66 11.96 -3.12
N PRO A 136 -9.34 10.93 -2.58
CA PRO A 136 -9.12 10.51 -1.20
C PRO A 136 -7.70 10.01 -0.95
N ASP A 137 -7.28 10.01 0.31
CA ASP A 137 -6.01 9.41 0.70
C ASP A 137 -6.10 7.88 0.77
N PRO A 138 -5.09 7.15 0.26
CA PRO A 138 -4.99 5.71 0.45
C PRO A 138 -4.74 5.38 1.92
N GLY A 139 -5.48 4.39 2.43
CA GLY A 139 -5.41 3.97 3.82
C GLY A 139 -6.63 4.41 4.63
N ALA A 140 -6.53 4.29 5.95
CA ALA A 140 -7.67 4.44 6.86
C ALA A 140 -7.96 5.90 7.26
N ILE A 141 -7.00 6.80 7.08
CA ILE A 141 -7.02 8.17 7.61
C ILE A 141 -6.87 9.14 6.44
N GLU A 142 -7.76 10.13 6.34
CA GLU A 142 -7.57 11.28 5.45
C GLU A 142 -6.62 12.27 6.16
N PHE A 143 -5.58 12.75 5.47
CA PHE A 143 -4.50 13.48 6.10
C PHE A 143 -4.06 14.69 5.30
N THR A 144 -3.29 15.57 5.95
CA THR A 144 -2.59 16.66 5.27
C THR A 144 -1.10 16.42 5.45
N PRO A 145 -0.31 16.32 4.36
CA PRO A 145 1.12 16.16 4.47
C PRO A 145 1.75 17.28 5.27
N LEU A 146 2.78 16.94 6.03
CA LEU A 146 3.61 17.97 6.64
C LEU A 146 4.36 18.73 5.52
N PRO A 147 4.53 20.05 5.65
CA PRO A 147 5.29 20.82 4.68
C PRO A 147 6.70 20.24 4.57
N CYS A 148 7.21 20.13 3.33
CA CYS A 148 8.60 19.77 3.12
C CYS A 148 9.48 20.89 3.69
N THR A 149 10.01 20.72 4.90
CA THR A 149 10.93 21.68 5.54
C THR A 149 12.37 21.57 5.01
N GLY A 150 12.53 21.06 3.79
CA GLY A 150 13.79 21.07 3.05
C GLY A 150 14.21 22.50 2.73
N ALA A 151 14.71 23.22 3.74
CA ALA A 151 15.53 24.38 3.53
C ALA A 151 16.80 23.89 2.81
N TRP A 152 16.81 24.01 1.49
CA TRP A 152 18.03 24.05 0.71
C TRP A 152 18.78 25.34 1.11
N ALA A 153 19.46 25.30 2.25
CA ALA A 153 20.44 26.32 2.58
C ALA A 153 21.69 26.03 1.74
N PHE A 154 21.80 26.69 0.59
CA PHE A 154 23.11 26.91 0.00
C PHE A 154 23.88 27.83 0.97
N GLN A 155 24.82 27.24 1.72
CA GLN A 155 25.97 27.96 2.26
C GLN A 155 27.21 27.49 1.52
#